data_AF-A0A535PC06-F1
#
_entry.id   AF-A0A535PC06-F1
#
_cell.length_a   1.000
_cell.length_b   1.000
_cell.length_c   1.000
_cell.angle_alpha   90.00
_cell.angle_beta   90.00
_cell.angle_gamma   90.00
#
_symmetry.space_group_name_H-M   'P 1'
#
loop_
_entity.id
_entity.type
_entity.pdbx_description
1 polymer ?
#
loop_
_entity_poly.entity_id
_entity_poly.type
_entity_poly.pdbx_seq_one_letter_code
_entity_poly.pdbx_strand_id
1 'polypeptide(L)' 'SLYASWDEQFYPDGIKSWATLIDAKPEGGLSLDGGFFTTFEQRTHQVHLEGGDASSDSYCYS' A
#
# COMPACT_ATOMS: atom_id res chain seq x y z
N SER A 1 0.71 3.44 -8.15
CA SER A 1 -0.03 4.17 -9.21
C SER A 1 -1.31 4.67 -8.62
N LEU A 2 -1.73 5.90 -8.86
CA LEU A 2 -3.05 6.37 -8.45
C LEU A 2 -4.07 6.08 -9.56
N TYR A 3 -3.82 6.63 -10.74
CA TYR A 3 -4.59 6.41 -11.95
C TYR A 3 -3.71 6.75 -13.16
N ALA A 4 -3.75 5.95 -14.22
CA ALA A 4 -2.73 5.99 -15.26
C ALA A 4 -2.51 7.39 -15.88
N SER A 5 -3.59 8.09 -16.25
CA SER A 5 -3.52 9.42 -16.85
C SER A 5 -3.16 10.53 -15.88
N TRP A 6 -3.29 10.31 -14.58
CA TRP A 6 -2.91 11.26 -13.54
C TRP A 6 -1.44 11.09 -13.19
N ASP A 7 -0.98 9.84 -13.08
CA ASP A 7 0.43 9.54 -12.85
C ASP A 7 1.32 10.23 -13.89
N GLU A 8 0.92 10.27 -15.17
CA GLU A 8 1.68 10.94 -16.24
C GLU A 8 1.74 12.46 -16.09
N GLN A 9 0.73 13.07 -15.47
CA GLN A 9 0.70 14.52 -15.22
C GLN A 9 1.57 14.89 -14.01
N PHE A 10 1.53 14.08 -12.94
CA PHE A 10 2.20 14.39 -11.68
C PHE A 10 3.61 13.79 -11.57
N TYR A 11 3.88 12.70 -12.30
CA TYR A 11 5.16 12.01 -12.37
C TYR A 11 5.57 11.83 -13.84
N PRO A 12 5.91 12.93 -14.55
CA PRO A 12 6.17 12.91 -15.99
C PRO A 12 7.40 12.07 -16.38
N ASP A 13 8.35 11.89 -15.46
CA ASP A 13 9.53 11.03 -15.66
C ASP A 13 9.22 9.53 -15.44
N GLY A 14 7.96 9.21 -15.15
CA GLY A 14 7.49 7.88 -14.80
C GLY A 14 7.54 7.61 -13.29
N ILE A 15 6.58 6.80 -12.83
CA ILE A 15 6.50 6.35 -11.44
C ILE A 15 6.95 4.89 -11.33
N LYS A 16 7.82 4.59 -10.36
CA LYS A 16 8.21 3.22 -10.04
C LYS A 16 7.17 2.58 -9.11
N SER A 17 6.89 1.30 -9.34
CA SER A 17 5.92 0.54 -8.55
C SER A 17 6.61 -0.22 -7.42
N TRP A 18 6.13 -0.04 -6.18
CA TRP A 18 6.70 -0.65 -5.00
C TRP A 18 5.69 -0.77 -3.86
N ALA A 19 6.00 -1.62 -2.89
CA ALA A 19 5.32 -1.71 -1.60
C ALA A 19 6.36 -1.72 -0.47
N THR A 20 6.00 -1.11 0.65
CA THR A 20 6.78 -1.10 1.89
C THR A 20 5.83 -1.37 3.07
N LEU A 21 6.37 -1.73 4.22
CA LEU A 21 5.61 -2.01 5.42
C LEU A 21 5.83 -0.91 6.45
N ILE A 22 4.73 -0.53 7.12
CA ILE A 22 4.75 0.44 8.21
C ILE A 22 4.20 -0.26 9.45
N ASP A 23 5.00 -0.31 10.50
CA ASP A 23 4.60 -0.81 11.81
C ASP A 23 3.82 0.27 12.56
N ALA A 24 2.55 -0.02 12.85
CA ALA A 24 1.73 0.80 13.73
C ALA A 24 1.88 0.31 15.18
N LYS A 25 2.37 1.16 16.07
CA LYS A 25 2.62 0.79 17.47
C LYS A 25 1.32 0.85 18.27
N PRO A 26 1.00 -0.15 19.11
CA PRO A 26 -0.22 -0.16 19.92
C PRO A 26 -0.38 1.08 20.80
N GLU A 27 0.73 1.63 21.28
CA GLU A 27 0.79 2.80 22.17
C GLU A 27 0.78 4.14 21.40
N GLY A 28 0.71 4.07 20.07
CA GLY A 28 0.80 5.21 19.16
C GLY A 28 2.16 5.36 18.48
N GLY A 29 2.12 5.90 17.26
CA GLY A 29 3.28 6.12 16.40
C GLY A 29 3.40 5.12 15.25
N LEU A 30 4.19 5.50 14.24
CA LEU A 30 4.47 4.72 13.04
C LEU A 30 5.98 4.60 12.84
N SER A 31 6.45 3.44 12.41
CA SER A 31 7.83 3.24 11.98
C SER A 31 7.89 2.47 10.67
N LEU A 32 8.86 2.81 9.81
CA LEU A 32 9.14 2.04 8.61
C LEU A 32 9.84 0.73 8.99
N ASP A 33 9.37 -0.38 8.43
CA ASP A 33 10.09 -1.64 8.48
C ASP A 33 11.26 -1.60 7.48
N GLY A 34 12.48 -1.71 7.98
CA GLY A 34 13.70 -1.67 7.15
C GLY A 34 14.02 -2.98 6.42
N GLY A 35 13.33 -4.08 6.75
CA GLY A 35 13.46 -5.40 6.15
C GLY A 35 12.47 -5.68 5.01
N PHE A 36 11.38 -4.90 4.90
CA PHE A 36 10.37 -5.08 3.85
C PHE A 36 10.33 -3.93 2.84
N PHE A 37 10.84 -4.21 1.64
CA PHE A 37 10.69 -3.37 0.46
C PHE A 37 10.65 -4.24 -0.80
N THR A 38 9.60 -4.13 -1.60
CA THR A 38 9.46 -4.90 -2.83
C THR A 38 9.02 -4.03 -4.00
N THR A 39 9.44 -4.40 -5.20
CA THR A 39 9.15 -3.68 -6.45
C THR A 39 8.36 -4.53 -7.41
N PHE A 40 7.55 -3.90 -8.26
CA PHE A 40 6.71 -4.59 -9.24
C PHE A 40 6.97 -4.02 -10.64
N GLU A 41 6.83 -4.86 -11.67
CA GLU A 41 6.86 -4.39 -13.06
C GLU A 41 5.59 -3.61 -13.41
N GLN A 42 4.45 -4.08 -12.91
CA GLN A 42 3.15 -3.46 -13.13
C GLN A 42 2.85 -2.44 -12.04
N ARG A 43 2.04 -1.44 -12.39
CA ARG A 43 1.59 -0.38 -11.49
C ARG A 43 0.69 -0.94 -10.38
N THR A 44 1.23 -1.08 -9.17
CA THR A 44 0.50 -1.53 -7.98
C THR A 44 -0.40 -0.42 -7.43
N HIS A 45 -1.50 -0.82 -6.79
CA HIS A 45 -2.52 0.09 -6.24
C HIS A 45 -3.09 -0.40 -4.90
N GLN A 46 -3.97 -1.40 -4.93
CA GLN A 46 -4.61 -1.95 -3.72
C GLN A 46 -3.91 -3.25 -3.31
N VAL A 47 -3.80 -3.47 -2.00
CA VAL A 47 -3.32 -4.73 -1.40
C VAL A 47 -4.50 -5.44 -0.77
N HIS A 48 -4.53 -6.76 -0.90
CA HIS A 48 -5.46 -7.63 -0.18
C HIS A 48 -4.65 -8.69 0.57
N LEU A 49 -4.92 -8.89 1.85
CA LEU A 49 -4.25 -9.91 2.65
C LEU A 49 -5.06 -11.20 2.65
N GLU A 50 -4.37 -12.33 2.50
CA GLU A 50 -5.01 -13.64 2.62
C GLU A 50 -5.60 -13.80 4.02
N GLY A 51 -6.86 -14.24 4.09
CA GLY A 51 -7.59 -14.38 5.35
C GLY A 51 -8.29 -13.10 5.85
N GLY A 52 -8.18 -11.99 5.10
CA GLY A 52 -8.85 -10.73 5.39
C GLY A 52 -7.92 -9.63 5.89
N ASP A 53 -8.31 -8.39 5.60
CA ASP A 53 -7.65 -7.15 6.00
C ASP A 53 -8.68 -6.12 6.50
N ALA A 54 -8.18 -4.99 7.01
CA ALA A 54 -9.03 -3.97 7.63
C ALA A 54 -10.02 -3.28 6.66
N SER A 55 -9.95 -3.58 5.36
CA SER A 55 -10.79 -3.00 4.32
C SER A 55 -11.59 -4.00 3.50
N SER A 56 -11.37 -5.31 3.68
CA SER A 56 -12.03 -6.36 2.90
C SER A 56 -13.36 -6.82 3.48
N ASP A 57 -13.50 -6.77 4.80
CA ASP A 57 -14.59 -7.43 5.51
C ASP A 57 -15.49 -6.44 6.26
N SER A 58 -16.75 -6.87 6.45
CA SER A 58 -17.73 -6.15 7.27
C SER A 58 -18.30 -7.10 8.33
N TYR A 59 -18.57 -6.56 9.52
CA TYR A 59 -18.97 -7.34 10.69
C TYR A 59 -20.36 -6.91 11.15
N CYS A 60 -21.19 -7.88 11.57
CA CYS A 60 -22.57 -7.64 11.98
C CYS A 60 -22.82 -7.86 13.48
N TYR A 61 -21.78 -8.16 14.25
CA TYR A 61 -21.85 -8.39 15.69
C TYR A 61 -20.80 -7.54 16.40
N SER A 62 -21.14 -7.06 17.61
CA SER A 62 -20.26 -6.30 18.50
C SER A 62 -19.42 -7.21 19.39
#